data_AF-A0A969P2I6-F1
#
_entry.id   AF-A0A969P2I6-F1
#
_cell.length_a   1.000
_cell.length_b   1.000
_cell.length_c   1.000
_cell.angle_alpha   90.00
_cell.angle_beta   90.00
_cell.angle_gamma   90.00
#
_symmetry.space_group_name_H-M   'P 1'
#
loop_
_entity.id
_entity.type
_entity.pdbx_description
1 polymer ?
#
loop_
_entity_poly.entity_id
_entity_poly.type
_entity_poly.pdbx_seq_one_letter_code
_entity_poly.pdbx_strand_id
1 'polypeptide(L)'
;MDTSELSKRGMGSGQLLDWLPRLTLLRLRVTLRMLEDTQLPAYKGALLRGGFGHAFQRAACPQRCWRQSHACPFDRICPYRWVFETPHPPDLEYLHDLRDVPRPFVVEPPLNRMTRYVAGDTLEFGLVVIGRGRDYLPYFLFAFEHLARMGLGKQHARARLERVEALAPWQPVGRVVYQDGQVLDEDEPLPLLDMTAVAGRAAKLPTVLRVDFHTPLRIKAQGELLKRVVPEALVRALCWRLSALSA
;
A
#
# COMPACT_ATOMS: atom_id res chain seq x y z
N MET A 1 -0.13 -25.50 28.34
CA MET A 1 0.77 -24.56 29.03
C MET A 1 -0.01 -23.30 29.30
N ASP A 2 0.00 -22.91 30.57
CA ASP A 2 -0.90 -21.98 31.22
C ASP A 2 -0.74 -20.54 30.71
N THR A 3 -1.83 -19.89 30.31
CA THR A 3 -1.88 -18.52 29.76
C THR A 3 -1.77 -17.43 30.83
N SER A 4 -1.63 -17.81 32.11
CA SER A 4 -1.58 -16.89 33.24
C SER A 4 -0.19 -16.32 33.58
N GLU A 5 0.91 -16.85 33.03
CA GLU A 5 2.28 -16.38 33.35
C GLU A 5 2.86 -15.33 32.39
N LEU A 6 2.23 -15.06 31.25
CA LEU A 6 2.72 -14.09 30.25
C LEU A 6 2.52 -12.62 30.65
N SER A 7 1.83 -12.32 31.76
CA SER A 7 1.47 -10.94 32.13
C SER A 7 2.53 -10.17 32.92
N LYS A 8 3.71 -10.75 33.24
CA LYS A 8 4.68 -10.09 34.15
C LYS A 8 6.11 -9.89 33.63
N ARG A 9 6.41 -10.20 32.36
CA ARG A 9 7.73 -9.92 31.79
C ARG A 9 7.58 -8.97 30.61
N GLY A 10 8.02 -7.72 30.79
CA GLY A 10 8.17 -6.78 29.67
C GLY A 10 9.04 -7.43 28.60
N MET A 11 8.46 -7.66 27.42
CA MET A 11 9.09 -8.36 26.32
C MET A 11 10.23 -7.47 25.79
N GLY A 12 11.47 -7.95 25.90
CA GLY A 12 12.65 -7.21 25.42
C GLY A 12 12.62 -7.04 23.90
N SER A 13 13.30 -6.01 23.37
CA SER A 13 13.35 -5.72 21.92
C SER A 13 13.81 -6.90 21.06
N GLY A 14 14.69 -7.77 21.59
CA GLY A 14 15.13 -9.00 20.93
C GLY A 14 14.03 -10.06 20.81
N GLN A 15 13.20 -10.24 21.85
CA GLN A 15 12.08 -11.19 21.83
C GLN A 15 10.95 -10.74 20.90
N LEU A 16 10.81 -9.44 20.65
CA LEU A 16 9.83 -8.91 19.71
C LEU A 16 10.18 -9.28 18.26
N LEU A 17 11.47 -9.27 17.90
CA LEU A 17 11.92 -9.56 16.52
C LEU A 17 11.65 -11.02 16.13
N ASP A 18 11.70 -11.95 17.08
CA ASP A 18 11.41 -13.37 16.83
C ASP A 18 9.94 -13.64 16.45
N TRP A 19 9.03 -12.73 16.82
CA TRP A 19 7.60 -12.84 16.54
C TRP A 19 7.16 -12.06 15.30
N LEU A 20 8.02 -11.17 14.79
CA LEU A 20 7.69 -10.34 13.65
C LEU A 20 8.07 -11.05 12.35
N PRO A 21 7.17 -11.10 11.36
CA PRO A 21 7.52 -11.67 10.07
C PRO A 21 8.63 -10.85 9.40
N ARG A 22 9.45 -11.50 8.57
CA ARG A 22 10.46 -10.80 7.76
C ARG A 22 9.78 -9.99 6.66
N LEU A 23 9.40 -8.76 7.00
CA LEU A 23 8.71 -7.85 6.12
C LEU A 23 9.50 -6.55 5.96
N THR A 24 9.47 -6.01 4.75
CA THR A 24 10.05 -4.71 4.42
C THR A 24 9.00 -3.83 3.76
N LEU A 25 9.04 -2.55 4.06
CA LEU A 25 8.14 -1.55 3.51
C LEU A 25 8.96 -0.50 2.78
N LEU A 26 8.56 -0.18 1.56
CA LEU A 26 9.06 0.94 0.80
C LEU A 26 7.98 2.02 0.80
N ARG A 27 8.29 3.20 1.34
CA ARG A 27 7.37 4.34 1.33
C ARG A 27 7.77 5.29 0.21
N LEU A 28 6.81 5.61 -0.63
CA LEU A 28 6.98 6.48 -1.78
C LEU A 28 6.03 7.67 -1.66
N ARG A 29 6.50 8.86 -2.01
CA ARG A 29 5.65 10.01 -2.30
C ARG A 29 5.54 10.14 -3.80
N VAL A 30 4.31 10.18 -4.31
CA VAL A 30 4.01 10.32 -5.73
C VAL A 30 3.42 11.70 -5.98
N THR A 31 3.98 12.43 -6.93
CA THR A 31 3.53 13.76 -7.32
C THR A 31 3.06 13.75 -8.76
N LEU A 32 1.77 14.01 -8.95
CA LEU A 32 1.18 14.24 -10.27
C LEU A 32 1.01 15.74 -10.50
N ARG A 33 1.44 16.25 -11.65
CA ARG A 33 1.13 17.63 -12.07
C ARG A 33 -0.05 17.63 -13.03
N MET A 34 -1.08 18.39 -12.69
CA MET A 34 -2.26 18.57 -13.53
C MET A 34 -1.88 19.35 -14.79
N LEU A 35 -2.33 18.90 -15.96
CA LEU A 35 -2.12 19.57 -17.24
C LEU A 35 -3.35 20.36 -17.68
N GLU A 36 -4.49 20.09 -17.05
CA GLU A 36 -5.81 20.64 -17.38
C GLU A 36 -6.52 21.03 -16.08
N ASP A 37 -7.36 22.06 -16.16
CA ASP A 37 -8.25 22.44 -15.08
C ASP A 37 -9.26 21.32 -14.80
N THR A 38 -9.51 21.02 -13.52
CA THR A 38 -10.44 19.96 -13.15
C THR A 38 -11.05 20.11 -11.78
N GLN A 39 -12.15 19.37 -11.58
CA GLN A 39 -12.73 19.11 -10.28
C GLN A 39 -12.62 17.63 -9.91
N LEU A 40 -11.80 17.33 -8.91
CA LEU A 40 -11.64 16.01 -8.31
C LEU A 40 -12.53 15.87 -7.06
N PRO A 41 -12.95 14.64 -6.69
CA PRO A 41 -13.69 14.40 -5.46
C PRO A 41 -12.89 14.79 -4.22
N ALA A 42 -13.56 15.26 -3.17
CA ALA A 42 -12.89 15.64 -1.91
C ALA A 42 -12.07 14.50 -1.29
N TYR A 43 -12.50 13.25 -1.48
CA TYR A 43 -11.75 12.07 -1.05
C TYR A 43 -11.12 11.37 -2.25
N LYS A 44 -9.79 11.38 -2.33
CA LYS A 44 -9.04 10.86 -3.48
C LYS A 44 -8.79 9.35 -3.44
N GLY A 45 -9.11 8.67 -2.34
CA GLY A 45 -8.80 7.25 -2.15
C GLY A 45 -9.36 6.34 -3.25
N ALA A 46 -10.67 6.41 -3.50
CA ALA A 46 -11.33 5.59 -4.53
C ALA A 46 -10.86 5.97 -5.95
N LEU A 47 -10.68 7.28 -6.20
CA LEU A 47 -10.14 7.79 -7.47
C LEU A 47 -8.76 7.19 -7.77
N LEU A 48 -7.81 7.36 -6.83
CA LEU A 48 -6.44 6.93 -7.01
C LEU A 48 -6.35 5.40 -7.05
N ARG A 49 -6.98 4.69 -6.11
CA ARG A 49 -6.89 3.22 -6.02
C ARG A 49 -7.59 2.51 -7.17
N GLY A 50 -8.73 3.04 -7.63
CA GLY A 50 -9.47 2.51 -8.77
C GLY A 50 -8.77 2.81 -10.09
N GLY A 51 -8.38 4.07 -10.30
CA GLY A 51 -7.63 4.52 -11.47
C GLY A 51 -6.30 3.78 -11.61
N PHE A 52 -5.53 3.67 -10.52
CA PHE A 52 -4.28 2.93 -10.49
C PHE A 52 -4.47 1.46 -10.87
N GLY A 53 -5.50 0.79 -10.32
CA GLY A 53 -5.78 -0.61 -10.67
C GLY A 53 -6.12 -0.81 -12.14
N HIS A 54 -6.94 0.08 -12.70
CA HIS A 54 -7.27 0.02 -14.12
C HIS A 54 -6.07 0.31 -15.01
N ALA A 55 -5.27 1.32 -14.67
CA ALA A 55 -4.05 1.67 -15.42
C ALA A 55 -3.01 0.54 -15.35
N PHE A 56 -2.82 -0.07 -14.17
CA PHE A 56 -1.91 -1.21 -14.00
C PHE A 56 -2.37 -2.43 -14.80
N GLN A 57 -3.67 -2.73 -14.80
CA GLN A 57 -4.22 -3.81 -15.61
C GLN A 57 -3.93 -3.59 -17.10
N ARG A 58 -4.12 -2.35 -17.60
CA ARG A 58 -3.81 -1.99 -18.98
C ARG A 58 -2.34 -2.09 -19.32
N ALA A 59 -1.48 -1.73 -18.39
CA ALA A 59 -0.04 -1.79 -18.54
C ALA A 59 0.52 -3.23 -18.54
N ALA A 60 0.01 -4.10 -17.68
CA ALA A 60 0.64 -5.38 -17.36
C ALA A 60 -0.16 -6.63 -17.77
N CYS A 61 -1.41 -6.48 -18.21
CA CYS A 61 -2.31 -7.61 -18.51
C CYS A 61 -2.96 -7.46 -19.90
N PRO A 62 -2.77 -8.44 -20.82
CA PRO A 62 -3.44 -8.43 -22.12
C PRO A 62 -4.97 -8.37 -21.99
N GLN A 63 -5.62 -7.58 -22.84
CA GLN A 63 -7.07 -7.35 -22.79
C GLN A 63 -7.90 -8.65 -22.82
N ARG A 64 -7.46 -9.65 -23.59
CA ARG A 64 -8.12 -10.97 -23.66
C ARG A 64 -8.22 -11.69 -22.31
N CYS A 65 -7.36 -11.36 -21.35
CA CYS A 65 -7.33 -11.95 -20.01
C CYS A 65 -8.22 -11.21 -19.01
N TRP A 66 -8.75 -10.04 -19.35
CA TRP A 66 -9.51 -9.22 -18.41
C TRP A 66 -10.81 -9.92 -18.01
N ARG A 67 -11.16 -9.82 -16.72
CA ARG A 67 -12.29 -10.53 -16.10
C ARG A 67 -12.21 -12.07 -16.15
N GLN A 68 -11.09 -12.62 -16.64
CA GLN A 68 -10.83 -14.06 -16.78
C GLN A 68 -9.48 -14.45 -16.16
N SER A 69 -9.03 -13.65 -15.18
CA SER A 69 -7.74 -13.83 -14.51
C SER A 69 -7.59 -15.17 -13.80
N HIS A 70 -8.69 -15.77 -13.34
CA HIS A 70 -8.73 -17.11 -12.74
C HIS A 70 -8.40 -18.22 -13.74
N ALA A 71 -8.64 -17.99 -15.04
CA ALA A 71 -8.35 -18.92 -16.13
C ALA A 71 -7.05 -18.56 -16.87
N CYS A 72 -6.29 -17.57 -16.38
CA CYS A 72 -5.05 -17.15 -17.02
C CYS A 72 -3.97 -18.25 -16.85
N PRO A 73 -3.33 -18.73 -17.94
CA PRO A 73 -2.31 -19.78 -17.83
C PRO A 73 -0.97 -19.28 -17.28
N PHE A 74 -0.78 -17.95 -17.13
CA PHE A 74 0.46 -17.31 -16.68
C PHE A 74 0.36 -16.75 -15.27
N ASP A 75 -0.45 -17.39 -14.45
CA ASP A 75 -0.95 -16.89 -13.19
C ASP A 75 0.16 -16.67 -12.13
N ARG A 76 1.23 -17.47 -12.19
CA ARG A 76 2.44 -17.38 -11.33
C ARG A 76 3.43 -16.29 -11.73
N ILE A 77 3.36 -15.79 -12.96
CA ILE A 77 4.30 -14.75 -13.45
C ILE A 77 3.62 -13.41 -13.74
N CYS A 78 2.29 -13.37 -13.77
CA CYS A 78 1.52 -12.17 -14.11
C CYS A 78 1.66 -11.07 -13.03
N PRO A 79 2.26 -9.91 -13.34
CA PRO A 79 2.41 -8.81 -12.38
C PRO A 79 1.08 -8.30 -11.84
N TYR A 80 0.07 -8.18 -12.71
CA TYR A 80 -1.27 -7.73 -12.32
C TYR A 80 -1.89 -8.69 -11.29
N ARG A 81 -1.76 -10.01 -11.50
CA ARG A 81 -2.29 -11.00 -10.54
C ARG A 81 -1.55 -10.91 -9.22
N TRP A 82 -0.22 -10.86 -9.22
CA TRP A 82 0.56 -10.70 -7.99
C TRP A 82 0.18 -9.46 -7.18
N VAL A 83 -0.05 -8.31 -7.83
CA VAL A 83 -0.33 -7.04 -7.13
C VAL A 83 -1.81 -6.85 -6.78
N PHE A 84 -2.75 -7.25 -7.64
CA PHE A 84 -4.18 -6.94 -7.49
C PHE A 84 -5.07 -8.15 -7.24
N GLU A 85 -4.61 -9.36 -7.51
CA GLU A 85 -5.39 -10.60 -7.41
C GLU A 85 -4.50 -11.73 -6.90
N THR A 86 -3.73 -11.43 -5.85
CA THR A 86 -2.64 -12.28 -5.34
C THR A 86 -3.16 -13.71 -5.12
N PRO A 87 -2.50 -14.73 -5.70
CA PRO A 87 -2.93 -16.11 -5.58
C PRO A 87 -2.97 -16.55 -4.12
N HIS A 88 -3.81 -17.55 -3.82
CA HIS A 88 -3.78 -18.16 -2.50
C HIS A 88 -2.42 -18.84 -2.27
N PRO A 89 -1.72 -18.56 -1.17
CA PRO A 89 -0.69 -19.47 -0.71
C PRO A 89 -1.36 -20.82 -0.38
N PRO A 90 -0.89 -21.94 -0.96
CA PRO A 90 -1.52 -23.25 -0.80
C PRO A 90 -1.55 -23.74 0.65
N ASP A 91 -0.68 -23.19 1.51
CA ASP A 91 -0.46 -23.67 2.88
C ASP A 91 -1.34 -22.96 3.94
N LEU A 92 -2.23 -22.03 3.54
CA LEU A 92 -3.07 -21.26 4.46
C LEU A 92 -4.57 -21.53 4.25
N GLU A 93 -5.04 -22.71 4.66
CA GLU A 93 -6.46 -23.13 4.54
C GLU A 93 -7.45 -22.11 5.16
N TYR A 94 -7.09 -21.38 6.20
CA TYR A 94 -8.00 -20.42 6.85
C TYR A 94 -8.30 -19.14 6.04
N LEU A 95 -7.71 -18.98 4.86
CA LEU A 95 -7.94 -17.83 3.99
C LEU A 95 -8.98 -18.09 2.87
N HIS A 96 -9.60 -19.28 2.80
CA HIS A 96 -10.43 -19.78 1.68
C HIS A 96 -11.49 -18.82 1.09
N ASP A 97 -11.96 -17.78 1.80
CA ASP A 97 -12.94 -16.78 1.33
C ASP A 97 -12.29 -15.54 0.66
N LEU A 98 -11.49 -15.77 -0.39
CA LEU A 98 -10.61 -14.81 -1.10
C LEU A 98 -11.27 -13.60 -1.80
N ARG A 99 -12.04 -12.78 -1.09
CA ARG A 99 -12.22 -11.37 -1.47
C ARG A 99 -11.20 -10.44 -0.80
N ASP A 100 -10.59 -10.88 0.31
CA ASP A 100 -9.94 -9.99 1.28
C ASP A 100 -8.42 -10.22 1.52
N VAL A 101 -7.70 -11.00 0.68
CA VAL A 101 -6.21 -11.08 0.81
C VAL A 101 -5.61 -9.68 0.68
N PRO A 102 -4.79 -9.23 1.65
CA PRO A 102 -4.21 -7.90 1.60
C PRO A 102 -3.32 -7.77 0.38
N ARG A 103 -3.50 -6.67 -0.36
CA ARG A 103 -2.64 -6.37 -1.51
C ARG A 103 -1.29 -5.87 -0.99
N PRO A 104 -0.16 -6.16 -1.67
CA PRO A 104 1.18 -5.78 -1.22
C PRO A 104 1.46 -4.29 -1.42
N PHE A 105 0.44 -3.44 -1.36
CA PHE A 105 0.56 -2.00 -1.40
C PHE A 105 -0.61 -1.28 -0.74
N VAL A 106 -0.37 -0.04 -0.32
CA VAL A 106 -1.36 0.90 0.19
C VAL A 106 -1.19 2.22 -0.54
N VAL A 107 -2.30 2.77 -1.06
CA VAL A 107 -2.34 4.16 -1.53
C VAL A 107 -2.80 5.01 -0.36
N GLU A 108 -1.97 5.96 0.07
CA GLU A 108 -2.25 6.93 1.13
C GLU A 108 -2.76 8.22 0.46
N PRO A 109 -4.07 8.42 0.28
CA PRO A 109 -4.57 9.62 -0.37
C PRO A 109 -4.24 10.87 0.45
N PRO A 110 -4.17 12.07 -0.18
CA PRO A 110 -4.02 13.31 0.57
C PRO A 110 -5.19 13.47 1.56
N LEU A 111 -4.87 13.95 2.77
CA LEU A 111 -5.85 14.20 3.83
C LEU A 111 -6.61 15.52 3.65
N ASN A 112 -6.12 16.40 2.76
CA ASN A 112 -6.84 17.61 2.40
C ASN A 112 -8.08 17.27 1.55
N ARG A 113 -9.05 18.19 1.53
CA ARG A 113 -10.31 18.05 0.76
C ARG A 113 -10.33 18.93 -0.49
N MET A 114 -9.16 19.29 -1.02
CA MET A 114 -9.07 20.15 -2.20
C MET A 114 -9.71 19.45 -3.40
N THR A 115 -10.70 20.11 -4.00
CA THR A 115 -11.45 19.58 -5.14
C THR A 115 -11.10 20.27 -6.45
N ARG A 116 -10.85 21.59 -6.43
CA ARG A 116 -10.54 22.36 -7.63
C ARG A 116 -9.03 22.33 -7.85
N TYR A 117 -8.62 21.98 -9.05
CA TYR A 117 -7.24 22.05 -9.51
C TYR A 117 -7.21 22.85 -10.81
N VAL A 118 -6.23 23.74 -10.94
CA VAL A 118 -5.92 24.38 -12.22
C VAL A 118 -4.72 23.69 -12.87
N ALA A 119 -4.55 23.87 -14.18
CA ALA A 119 -3.37 23.40 -14.88
C ALA A 119 -2.09 23.93 -14.20
N GLY A 120 -1.15 23.04 -13.93
CA GLY A 120 0.05 23.32 -13.16
C GLY A 120 -0.05 22.93 -11.67
N ASP A 121 -1.23 22.77 -11.09
CA ASP A 121 -1.35 22.32 -9.69
C ASP A 121 -0.81 20.89 -9.51
N THR A 122 -0.37 20.57 -8.30
CA THR A 122 0.11 19.23 -7.95
C THR A 122 -0.91 18.46 -7.10
N LEU A 123 -1.06 17.17 -7.41
CA LEU A 123 -1.72 16.18 -6.58
C LEU A 123 -0.67 15.23 -6.03
N GLU A 124 -0.38 15.38 -4.74
CA GLU A 124 0.54 14.52 -4.00
C GLU A 124 -0.21 13.45 -3.20
N PHE A 125 0.32 12.23 -3.17
CA PHE A 125 -0.17 11.15 -2.32
C PHE A 125 0.95 10.16 -1.97
N GLY A 126 0.74 9.38 -0.92
CA GLY A 126 1.67 8.32 -0.52
C GLY A 126 1.36 7.00 -1.19
N LEU A 127 2.39 6.19 -1.39
CA LEU A 127 2.30 4.79 -1.78
C LEU A 127 3.23 3.98 -0.89
N VAL A 128 2.68 3.02 -0.17
CA VAL A 128 3.47 2.05 0.60
C VAL A 128 3.49 0.75 -0.19
N VAL A 129 4.67 0.26 -0.55
CA VAL A 129 4.85 -1.04 -1.19
C VAL A 129 5.44 -2.01 -0.17
N ILE A 130 4.85 -3.20 -0.07
CA ILE A 130 5.08 -4.12 1.05
C ILE A 130 5.65 -5.43 0.53
N GLY A 131 6.71 -5.92 1.18
CA GLY A 131 7.30 -7.23 0.91
C GLY A 131 7.71 -7.39 -0.56
N ARG A 132 7.24 -8.48 -1.18
CA ARG A 132 7.51 -8.79 -2.61
C ARG A 132 6.85 -7.84 -3.60
N GLY A 133 5.94 -6.96 -3.16
CA GLY A 133 5.38 -5.91 -4.03
C GLY A 133 6.47 -5.02 -4.65
N ARG A 134 7.63 -4.90 -3.99
CA ARG A 134 8.79 -4.11 -4.44
C ARG A 134 9.39 -4.64 -5.74
N ASP A 135 9.33 -5.95 -5.97
CA ASP A 135 9.84 -6.57 -7.20
C ASP A 135 9.07 -6.07 -8.45
N TYR A 136 7.87 -5.53 -8.24
CA TYR A 136 7.01 -5.00 -9.28
C TYR A 136 7.02 -3.47 -9.35
N LEU A 137 7.90 -2.77 -8.60
CA LEU A 137 7.95 -1.30 -8.55
C LEU A 137 7.97 -0.63 -9.94
N PRO A 138 8.73 -1.11 -10.94
CA PRO A 138 8.67 -0.54 -12.29
C PRO A 138 7.26 -0.53 -12.89
N TYR A 139 6.46 -1.56 -12.64
CA TYR A 139 5.06 -1.61 -13.06
C TYR A 139 4.18 -0.60 -12.31
N PHE A 140 4.47 -0.32 -11.03
CA PHE A 140 3.76 0.75 -10.31
C PHE A 140 4.03 2.10 -10.96
N LEU A 141 5.30 2.45 -11.20
CA LEU A 141 5.70 3.72 -11.82
C LEU A 141 5.06 3.89 -13.20
N PHE A 142 5.19 2.88 -14.05
CA PHE A 142 4.60 2.88 -15.39
C PHE A 142 3.07 2.98 -15.35
N ALA A 143 2.41 2.30 -14.41
CA ALA A 143 0.97 2.39 -14.23
C ALA A 143 0.50 3.77 -13.73
N PHE A 144 1.28 4.45 -12.89
CA PHE A 144 0.97 5.83 -12.49
C PHE A 144 1.16 6.83 -13.63
N GLU A 145 2.20 6.65 -14.45
CA GLU A 145 2.37 7.43 -15.67
C GLU A 145 1.20 7.21 -16.64
N HIS A 146 0.78 5.96 -16.82
CA HIS A 146 -0.38 5.62 -17.65
C HIS A 146 -1.68 6.21 -17.08
N LEU A 147 -1.89 6.12 -15.77
CA LEU A 147 -3.04 6.75 -15.08
C LEU A 147 -3.08 8.25 -15.36
N ALA A 148 -1.94 8.93 -15.21
CA ALA A 148 -1.84 10.38 -15.42
C ALA A 148 -2.23 10.76 -16.87
N ARG A 149 -1.76 9.97 -17.85
CA ARG A 149 -2.10 10.16 -19.28
C ARG A 149 -3.55 9.83 -19.62
N MET A 150 -4.11 8.79 -19.01
CA MET A 150 -5.52 8.41 -19.17
C MET A 150 -6.48 9.45 -18.58
N GLY A 151 -5.99 10.23 -17.61
CA GLY A 151 -6.73 11.29 -16.97
C GLY A 151 -7.44 10.87 -15.69
N LEU A 152 -7.65 11.86 -14.82
CA LEU A 152 -8.17 11.70 -13.48
C LEU A 152 -9.61 12.21 -13.37
N GLY A 153 -10.40 11.57 -12.51
CA GLY A 153 -11.75 12.01 -12.19
C GLY A 153 -12.75 11.77 -13.32
N LYS A 154 -13.96 12.32 -13.16
CA LYS A 154 -15.04 12.19 -14.16
C LYS A 154 -14.73 12.93 -15.47
N GLN A 155 -13.90 13.96 -15.39
CA GLN A 155 -13.52 14.80 -16.53
C GLN A 155 -12.34 14.22 -17.31
N HIS A 156 -11.74 13.11 -16.84
CA HIS A 156 -10.52 12.53 -17.44
C HIS A 156 -9.40 13.56 -17.63
N ALA A 157 -9.24 14.46 -16.65
CA ALA A 157 -8.28 15.54 -16.73
C ALA A 157 -6.86 14.99 -16.71
N ARG A 158 -6.10 15.31 -17.75
CA ARG A 158 -4.74 14.78 -17.92
C ARG A 158 -3.79 15.35 -16.88
N ALA A 159 -2.85 14.51 -16.49
CA ALA A 159 -1.74 14.86 -15.63
C ALA A 159 -0.46 14.26 -16.19
N ARG A 160 0.68 14.68 -15.62
CA ARG A 160 1.96 13.99 -15.79
C ARG A 160 2.41 13.44 -14.44
N LEU A 161 3.03 12.26 -14.45
CA LEU A 161 3.82 11.81 -13.31
C LEU A 161 5.08 12.68 -13.28
N GLU A 162 5.14 13.60 -12.34
CA GLU A 162 6.23 14.58 -12.26
C GLU A 162 7.42 13.99 -11.49
N ARG A 163 7.14 13.42 -10.31
CA ARG A 163 8.20 13.01 -9.39
C ARG A 163 7.74 11.88 -8.48
N VAL A 164 8.65 10.97 -8.17
CA VAL A 164 8.48 9.97 -7.11
C VAL A 164 9.69 9.99 -6.19
N GLU A 165 9.45 10.11 -4.88
CA GLU A 165 10.48 10.10 -3.85
C GLU A 165 10.36 8.85 -2.98
N ALA A 166 11.45 8.11 -2.78
CA ALA A 166 11.55 7.05 -1.79
C ALA A 166 11.94 7.63 -0.42
N LEU A 167 10.98 7.62 0.50
CA LEU A 167 11.09 8.24 1.81
C LEU A 167 11.97 7.40 2.74
N ALA A 168 12.87 8.07 3.46
CA ALA A 168 13.64 7.42 4.50
C ALA A 168 12.73 6.95 5.65
N PRO A 169 13.07 5.83 6.34
CA PRO A 169 12.30 5.35 7.48
C PRO A 169 12.00 6.45 8.49
N TRP A 170 10.71 6.63 8.80
CA TRP A 170 10.22 7.62 9.77
C TRP A 170 10.46 9.09 9.42
N GLN A 171 10.87 9.40 8.19
CA GLN A 171 11.14 10.76 7.74
C GLN A 171 10.17 11.20 6.63
N PRO A 172 9.86 12.51 6.54
CA PRO A 172 9.04 13.05 5.46
C PRO A 172 9.84 13.34 4.19
N VAL A 173 11.17 13.17 4.23
CA VAL A 173 12.09 13.42 3.12
C VAL A 173 12.63 12.10 2.57
N GLY A 174 13.01 12.12 1.30
CA GLY A 174 13.42 10.94 0.57
C GLY A 174 14.28 11.25 -0.64
N ARG A 175 14.84 10.19 -1.21
CA ARG A 175 15.59 10.23 -2.48
C ARG A 175 14.62 10.28 -3.65
N VAL A 176 14.91 11.06 -4.69
CA VAL A 176 14.13 11.01 -5.94
C VAL A 176 14.50 9.75 -6.70
N VAL A 177 13.50 8.92 -7.02
CA VAL A 177 13.70 7.66 -7.76
C VAL A 177 13.08 7.68 -9.15
N TYR A 178 12.23 8.67 -9.41
CA TYR A 178 11.68 8.94 -10.72
C TYR A 178 11.46 10.44 -10.87
N GLN A 179 11.80 10.97 -12.03
CA GLN A 179 11.47 12.33 -12.41
C GLN A 179 11.27 12.44 -13.92
N ASP A 180 10.18 13.07 -14.34
CA ASP A 180 9.94 13.49 -15.73
C ASP A 180 10.17 12.39 -16.80
N GLY A 181 9.69 11.17 -16.54
CA GLY A 181 9.82 10.04 -17.48
C GLY A 181 11.10 9.21 -17.30
N GLN A 182 11.99 9.60 -16.39
CA GLN A 182 13.25 8.92 -16.13
C GLN A 182 13.26 8.29 -14.74
N VAL A 183 13.69 7.03 -14.65
CA VAL A 183 14.04 6.38 -13.39
C VAL A 183 15.45 6.85 -13.02
N LEU A 184 15.64 7.25 -11.76
CA LEU A 184 16.90 7.76 -11.24
C LEU A 184 17.53 6.77 -10.26
N ASP A 185 18.85 6.73 -10.24
CA ASP A 185 19.69 6.06 -9.24
C ASP A 185 19.30 4.59 -8.94
N GLU A 186 19.47 3.73 -9.95
CA GLU A 186 19.23 2.28 -9.84
C GLU A 186 20.27 1.55 -8.96
N ASP A 187 21.47 2.11 -8.81
CA ASP A 187 22.62 1.45 -8.17
C ASP A 187 22.62 1.54 -6.64
N GLU A 188 21.89 2.50 -6.05
CA GLU A 188 21.82 2.65 -4.59
C GLU A 188 20.60 1.93 -4.02
N PRO A 189 20.74 1.11 -2.96
CA PRO A 189 19.61 0.47 -2.31
C PRO A 189 18.51 1.46 -1.92
N LEU A 190 17.26 1.09 -2.14
CA LEU A 190 16.12 1.90 -1.71
C LEU A 190 16.05 1.96 -0.17
N PRO A 191 15.61 3.09 0.42
CA PRO A 191 15.49 3.22 1.87
C PRO A 191 14.29 2.42 2.39
N LEU A 192 14.54 1.17 2.80
CA LEU A 192 13.51 0.27 3.30
C LEU A 192 13.26 0.50 4.80
N LEU A 193 11.98 0.48 5.19
CA LEU A 193 11.58 0.28 6.57
C LEU A 193 11.47 -1.22 6.85
N ASP A 194 12.40 -1.76 7.62
CA ASP A 194 12.42 -3.16 8.03
C ASP A 194 11.93 -3.36 9.47
N MET A 195 11.83 -4.62 9.90
CA MET A 195 11.34 -4.93 11.25
C MET A 195 12.33 -4.52 12.36
N THR A 196 13.62 -4.40 12.06
CA THR A 196 14.63 -3.88 12.99
C THR A 196 14.34 -2.41 13.31
N ALA A 197 14.10 -1.58 12.29
CA ALA A 197 13.73 -0.19 12.44
C ALA A 197 12.37 -0.03 13.16
N VAL A 198 11.41 -0.93 12.90
CA VAL A 198 10.12 -0.97 13.63
C VAL A 198 10.34 -1.29 15.11
N ALA A 199 11.09 -2.33 15.44
CA ALA A 199 11.37 -2.69 16.83
C ALA A 199 12.14 -1.58 17.57
N GLY A 200 13.12 -0.97 16.90
CA GLY A 200 13.87 0.16 17.45
C GLY A 200 13.02 1.41 17.69
N ARG A 201 12.00 1.66 16.85
CA ARG A 201 11.02 2.73 17.08
C ARG A 201 10.06 2.36 18.22
N ALA A 202 9.57 1.12 18.24
CA ALA A 202 8.64 0.64 19.26
C ALA A 202 9.23 0.71 20.67
N ALA A 203 10.51 0.37 20.85
CA ALA A 203 11.21 0.46 22.14
C ALA A 203 11.29 1.88 22.72
N LYS A 204 11.05 2.91 21.90
CA LYS A 204 11.07 4.33 22.30
C LYS A 204 9.68 4.92 22.48
N LEU A 205 8.62 4.15 22.22
CA LEU A 205 7.25 4.63 22.37
C LEU A 205 6.83 4.69 23.85
N PRO A 206 5.95 5.61 24.23
CA PRO A 206 5.39 5.64 25.57
C PRO A 206 4.47 4.43 25.81
N THR A 207 4.21 4.13 27.08
CA THR A 207 3.31 3.04 27.50
C THR A 207 1.85 3.31 27.18
N VAL A 208 1.47 4.59 27.05
CA VAL A 208 0.12 5.01 26.67
C VAL A 208 0.16 5.56 25.25
N LEU A 209 -0.63 4.95 24.37
CA LEU A 209 -0.70 5.30 22.96
C LEU A 209 -2.10 5.83 22.61
N ARG A 210 -2.14 6.91 21.83
CA ARG A 210 -3.33 7.35 21.11
C ARG A 210 -3.20 6.90 19.65
N VAL A 211 -4.25 6.30 19.13
CA VAL A 211 -4.33 5.89 17.72
C VAL A 211 -5.41 6.72 17.05
N ASP A 212 -4.99 7.61 16.16
CA ASP A 212 -5.87 8.48 15.40
C ASP A 212 -6.09 7.90 13.98
N PHE A 213 -7.35 7.62 13.66
CA PHE A 213 -7.72 7.12 12.33
C PHE A 213 -8.04 8.30 11.40
N HIS A 214 -7.09 8.68 10.55
CA HIS A 214 -7.27 9.77 9.59
C HIS A 214 -8.19 9.42 8.41
N THR A 215 -8.47 8.14 8.21
CA THR A 215 -9.44 7.64 7.23
C THR A 215 -10.41 6.66 7.90
N PRO A 216 -11.63 6.46 7.36
CA PRO A 216 -12.60 5.54 7.95
C PRO A 216 -12.04 4.11 8.08
N LEU A 217 -12.02 3.59 9.32
CA LEU A 217 -11.58 2.23 9.61
C LEU A 217 -12.70 1.22 9.35
N ARG A 218 -12.38 0.16 8.61
CA ARG A 218 -13.30 -0.97 8.35
C ARG A 218 -12.70 -2.28 8.86
N ILE A 219 -13.26 -2.80 9.94
CA ILE A 219 -12.89 -4.12 10.50
C ILE A 219 -14.16 -4.97 10.60
N LYS A 220 -14.06 -6.23 10.17
CA LYS A 220 -15.12 -7.22 10.35
C LYS A 220 -14.74 -8.24 11.41
N ALA A 221 -15.72 -8.69 12.19
CA ALA A 221 -15.60 -9.86 13.07
C ALA A 221 -16.81 -10.75 12.84
N GLN A 222 -16.61 -12.06 12.64
CA GLN A 222 -17.68 -13.01 12.36
C GLN A 222 -18.60 -12.58 11.20
N GLY A 223 -18.02 -12.00 10.14
CA GLY A 223 -18.75 -11.52 8.97
C GLY A 223 -19.37 -10.12 9.11
N GLU A 224 -19.51 -9.59 10.33
CA GLU A 224 -20.18 -8.30 10.59
C GLU A 224 -19.20 -7.13 10.71
N LEU A 225 -19.63 -5.95 10.27
CA LEU A 225 -18.85 -4.72 10.41
C LEU A 225 -18.88 -4.24 11.86
N LEU A 226 -17.71 -4.05 12.47
CA LEU A 226 -17.60 -3.47 13.80
C LEU A 226 -17.98 -1.98 13.77
N LYS A 227 -18.91 -1.59 14.63
CA LYS A 227 -19.35 -0.18 14.79
C LYS A 227 -18.48 0.61 15.78
N ARG A 228 -17.69 -0.09 16.60
CA ARG A 228 -16.76 0.48 17.58
C ARG A 228 -15.41 -0.20 17.45
N VAL A 229 -14.35 0.54 17.71
CA VAL A 229 -12.99 -0.02 17.71
C VAL A 229 -12.82 -0.81 19.00
N VAL A 230 -12.54 -2.11 18.84
CA VAL A 230 -12.23 -3.02 19.93
C VAL A 230 -10.75 -3.40 19.82
N PRO A 231 -9.91 -3.17 20.84
CA PRO A 231 -8.47 -3.40 20.75
C PRO A 231 -8.09 -4.80 20.29
N GLU A 232 -8.73 -5.85 20.82
CA GLU A 232 -8.40 -7.23 20.41
C GLU A 232 -8.72 -7.49 18.94
N ALA A 233 -9.83 -6.94 18.44
CA ALA A 233 -10.22 -7.07 17.05
C ALA A 233 -9.25 -6.31 16.11
N LEU A 234 -8.79 -5.14 16.53
CA LEU A 234 -7.78 -4.37 15.79
C LEU A 234 -6.45 -5.14 15.72
N VAL A 235 -5.93 -5.59 16.86
CA VAL A 235 -4.67 -6.35 16.92
C VAL A 235 -4.78 -7.64 16.11
N ARG A 236 -5.88 -8.40 16.24
CA ARG A 236 -6.12 -9.61 15.45
C ARG A 236 -6.13 -9.30 13.94
N ALA A 237 -6.84 -8.26 13.52
CA ALA A 237 -6.90 -7.86 12.12
C ALA A 237 -5.53 -7.39 11.57
N LEU A 238 -4.67 -6.81 12.42
CA LEU A 238 -3.30 -6.46 12.07
C LEU A 238 -2.42 -7.71 11.93
N CYS A 239 -2.44 -8.62 12.91
CA CYS A 239 -1.68 -9.88 12.85
C CYS A 239 -2.03 -10.69 11.61
N TRP A 240 -3.33 -10.86 11.32
CA TRP A 240 -3.79 -11.57 10.12
C TRP A 240 -3.25 -10.95 8.82
N ARG A 241 -3.27 -9.61 8.73
CA ARG A 241 -2.72 -8.90 7.57
C ARG A 241 -1.22 -9.05 7.46
N LEU A 242 -0.49 -8.94 8.56
CA LEU A 242 0.96 -9.10 8.59
C LEU A 242 1.37 -10.51 8.14
N SER A 243 0.73 -11.55 8.69
CA SER A 243 0.97 -12.94 8.30
C SER A 243 0.71 -13.17 6.80
N ALA A 244 -0.40 -12.66 6.27
CA ALA A 244 -0.73 -12.81 4.85
C ALA A 244 0.19 -12.00 3.92
N LEU A 245 0.73 -10.87 4.37
CA LEU A 245 1.68 -10.05 3.60
C LEU A 245 3.12 -10.57 3.66
N SER A 246 3.42 -11.46 4.61
CA SER A 246 4.74 -12.05 4.81
C SER A 246 4.92 -13.44 4.24
N ALA A 247 3.81 -14.09 3.85
CA ALA A 247 3.80 -15.36 3.14
C ALA A 247 4.21 -15.15 1.67
#